data_AF-A0A7X8XGR6-F1
#
_entry.id   AF-A0A7X8XGR6-F1
#
_cell.length_a   1.000
_cell.length_b   1.000
_cell.length_c   1.000
_cell.angle_alpha   90.00
_cell.angle_beta   90.00
_cell.angle_gamma   90.00
#
_symmetry.space_group_name_H-M   'P 1'
#
loop_
_entity.id
_entity.type
_entity.pdbx_description
1 polymer ?
#
loop_
_entity_poly.entity_id
_entity_poly.type
_entity_poly.pdbx_seq_one_letter_code
_entity_poly.pdbx_strand_id
1 'polypeptide(L)'
;MKNFAIGLGIGLAVALVVLIIMAIKRSGERKAAAKEMDRLKMLLADRMDLESDGLTKIRQENEDLKKQNENLRITVNTYSQKPGRKEIARLNVYQTAVDRLTINSPGFGAAWQAALKESEEEFEKSYVGTQSFIKRLIPAKTDANVLQIED
;
A
#
# COMPACT_ATOMS: atom_id res chain seq x y z
N MET A 1 51.32 68.54 29.69
CA MET A 1 51.17 67.93 28.33
C MET A 1 51.75 66.52 28.22
N LYS A 2 52.95 66.23 28.75
CA LYS A 2 53.55 64.86 28.70
C LYS A 2 52.66 63.75 29.30
N ASN A 3 52.05 63.99 30.46
CA ASN A 3 51.22 62.98 31.14
C ASN A 3 49.93 62.65 30.35
N PHE A 4 49.39 63.62 29.60
CA PHE A 4 48.22 63.41 28.75
C PHE A 4 48.54 62.58 27.51
N ALA A 5 49.68 62.82 26.85
CA ALA A 5 50.14 62.04 25.71
C ALA A 5 50.42 60.56 26.09
N ILE A 6 50.95 60.31 27.29
CA ILE A 6 51.19 58.95 27.79
C ILE A 6 49.87 58.22 28.06
N GLY A 7 48.89 58.89 28.70
CA GLY A 7 47.56 58.32 28.93
C GLY A 7 46.81 58.00 27.63
N LEU A 8 46.94 58.86 26.62
CA LEU A 8 46.34 58.64 25.29
C LEU A 8 46.99 57.46 24.56
N GLY A 9 48.31 57.32 24.64
CA GLY A 9 49.02 56.17 24.06
C GLY A 9 48.62 54.82 24.67
N ILE A 10 48.46 54.77 26.00
CA ILE A 10 48.02 53.55 26.70
C ILE A 10 46.56 53.21 26.33
N GLY A 11 45.67 54.20 26.31
CA GLY A 11 44.28 53.98 25.90
C GLY A 11 44.16 53.47 24.46
N LEU A 12 44.98 54.00 23.55
CA LEU A 12 45.02 53.57 22.15
C LEU A 12 45.56 52.15 22.01
N ALA A 13 46.60 51.79 22.76
CA ALA A 13 47.12 50.42 22.79
C ALA A 13 46.08 49.41 23.29
N VAL A 14 45.36 49.73 24.37
CA VAL A 14 44.28 48.86 24.91
C VAL A 14 43.14 48.72 23.90
N ALA A 15 42.71 49.82 23.27
CA ALA A 15 41.68 49.78 22.25
C ALA A 15 42.09 48.90 21.04
N LEU A 16 43.35 48.98 20.61
CA LEU A 16 43.89 48.16 19.54
C LEU A 16 43.86 46.66 19.88
N VAL A 17 44.26 46.30 21.10
CA VAL A 17 44.23 44.91 21.58
C VAL A 17 42.80 44.36 21.60
N VAL A 18 41.84 45.14 22.12
CA VAL A 18 40.42 44.73 22.16
C VAL A 18 39.85 44.54 20.75
N LEU A 19 40.18 45.43 19.81
CA LEU A 19 39.74 45.31 18.42
C LEU A 19 40.32 44.07 17.73
N ILE A 20 41.59 43.74 17.99
CA ILE A 20 42.24 42.54 17.43
C ILE A 20 41.55 41.28 17.95
N ILE A 21 41.32 41.19 19.27
CA ILE A 21 40.64 40.03 19.88
C ILE A 21 39.22 39.88 19.31
N MET A 22 38.47 40.99 19.20
CA MET A 22 37.12 40.98 18.67
C MET A 22 37.08 40.58 17.18
N ALA A 23 38.04 41.04 16.38
CA ALA A 23 38.16 40.68 14.97
C ALA A 23 38.45 39.18 14.78
N ILE A 24 39.37 38.63 15.57
CA ILE A 24 39.70 37.20 15.53
C ILE A 24 38.47 36.36 15.90
N LYS A 25 37.80 36.67 17.03
CA LYS A 25 36.61 35.94 17.47
C LYS A 25 35.48 35.99 16.43
N ARG A 26 35.19 37.18 15.89
CA ARG A 26 34.15 37.38 14.86
C ARG A 26 34.48 36.65 13.56
N SER A 27 35.76 36.57 13.19
CA SER A 27 36.18 35.82 12.00
C SER A 27 36.01 34.30 12.19
N GLY A 28 36.26 33.78 13.39
CA GLY A 28 36.06 32.38 13.74
C GLY A 28 34.60 31.97 13.69
N GLU A 29 33.71 32.76 14.29
CA GLU A 29 32.26 32.53 14.28
C GLU A 29 31.69 32.54 12.86
N ARG A 30 32.12 33.49 12.01
CA ARG A 30 31.71 33.55 10.60
C ARG A 30 32.17 32.35 9.79
N LYS A 31 33.40 31.88 10.01
CA LYS A 31 33.93 30.67 9.33
C LYS A 31 33.20 29.41 9.78
N ALA A 32 32.89 29.29 11.07
CA ALA A 32 32.11 28.17 11.60
C ALA A 32 30.69 28.17 11.04
N ALA A 33 30.02 29.32 11.00
CA ALA A 33 28.69 29.46 10.41
C ALA A 33 28.68 29.16 8.91
N ALA A 34 29.67 29.63 8.15
CA ALA A 34 29.80 29.32 6.73
C ALA A 34 30.00 27.80 6.49
N LYS A 35 30.85 27.16 7.30
CA LYS A 35 31.07 25.71 7.21
C LYS A 35 29.80 24.91 7.51
N GLU A 36 29.01 25.35 8.50
CA GLU A 36 27.74 24.69 8.82
C GLU A 36 26.71 24.90 7.71
N MET A 37 26.65 26.10 7.11
CA MET A 37 25.79 26.34 5.94
C MET A 37 26.16 25.43 4.76
N ASP A 38 27.45 25.27 4.47
CA ASP A 38 27.89 24.40 3.36
C ASP A 38 27.58 22.93 3.66
N ARG A 39 27.76 22.50 4.90
CA ARG A 39 27.37 21.15 5.35
C ARG A 39 25.87 20.91 5.20
N LEU A 40 25.05 21.87 5.63
CA LEU A 40 23.58 21.77 5.52
C LEU A 40 23.12 21.72 4.06
N LYS A 41 23.73 22.51 3.18
CA LYS A 41 23.45 22.46 1.74
C LYS A 41 23.80 21.10 1.13
N MET A 42 24.94 20.53 1.51
CA MET A 42 25.34 19.20 1.04
C MET A 42 24.35 18.12 1.52
N LEU A 43 23.99 18.15 2.81
CA LEU A 43 23.00 17.22 3.36
C LEU A 43 21.63 17.37 2.69
N LEU A 44 21.22 18.60 2.34
CA LEU A 44 19.98 18.83 1.62
C LEU A 44 20.01 18.26 0.21
N ALA A 45 21.12 18.46 -0.53
CA ALA A 45 21.32 17.89 -1.84
C ALA A 45 21.25 16.35 -1.79
N ASP A 46 21.98 15.72 -0.87
CA ASP A 46 21.96 14.26 -0.68
C ASP A 46 20.54 13.74 -0.37
N ARG A 47 19.77 14.48 0.44
CA ARG A 47 18.39 14.12 0.78
C ARG A 47 17.47 14.24 -0.40
N MET A 48 17.59 15.31 -1.19
CA MET A 48 16.78 15.52 -2.38
C MET A 48 17.06 14.45 -3.44
N ASP A 49 18.33 14.11 -3.64
CA ASP A 49 18.73 13.05 -4.57
C ASP A 49 18.16 11.69 -4.11
N LEU A 50 18.31 11.35 -2.83
CA LEU A 50 17.77 10.12 -2.25
C LEU A 50 16.23 10.05 -2.35
N GLU A 51 15.54 11.15 -2.05
CA GLU A 51 14.08 11.23 -2.19
C GLU A 51 13.65 11.10 -3.65
N SER A 52 14.41 11.66 -4.60
CA SER A 52 14.13 11.53 -6.03
C SER A 52 14.29 10.09 -6.52
N ASP A 53 15.35 9.39 -6.09
CA ASP A 53 15.61 7.98 -6.39
C ASP A 53 14.56 7.07 -5.74
N GLY A 54 14.20 7.33 -4.48
CA GLY A 54 13.13 6.61 -3.80
C GLY A 54 11.78 6.80 -4.50
N LEU A 55 11.46 8.03 -4.90
CA LEU A 55 10.20 8.36 -5.56
C LEU A 55 10.09 7.72 -6.95
N THR A 56 11.17 7.71 -7.72
CA THR A 56 11.20 7.05 -9.04
C THR A 56 11.01 5.55 -8.92
N LYS A 57 11.68 4.90 -7.95
CA LYS A 57 11.49 3.47 -7.67
C LYS A 57 10.05 3.15 -7.28
N ILE A 58 9.45 3.91 -6.36
CA ILE A 58 8.05 3.72 -5.94
C ILE A 58 7.09 3.90 -7.12
N ARG A 59 7.33 4.91 -7.98
CA ARG A 59 6.51 5.11 -9.18
C ARG A 59 6.61 3.93 -10.13
N GLN A 60 7.81 3.42 -10.37
CA GLN A 60 8.04 2.26 -11.23
C GLN A 60 7.35 1.00 -10.69
N GLU A 61 7.48 0.72 -9.39
CA GLU A 61 6.79 -0.40 -8.74
C GLU A 61 5.26 -0.26 -8.85
N ASN A 62 4.72 0.97 -8.72
CA ASN A 62 3.29 1.23 -8.87
C ASN A 62 2.80 0.96 -10.30
N GLU A 63 3.56 1.38 -11.31
CA GLU A 63 3.26 1.12 -12.72
C GLU A 63 3.30 -0.38 -13.03
N ASP A 64 4.29 -1.09 -12.52
CA ASP A 64 4.42 -2.54 -12.72
C ASP A 64 3.30 -3.32 -12.02
N LEU A 65 2.91 -2.92 -10.80
CA LEU A 65 1.76 -3.49 -10.11
C LEU A 65 0.46 -3.23 -10.86
N LYS A 66 0.26 -2.03 -11.42
CA LYS A 66 -0.92 -1.72 -12.25
C LYS A 66 -0.97 -2.60 -13.49
N LYS A 67 0.16 -2.79 -14.18
CA LYS A 67 0.25 -3.70 -15.34
C LYS A 67 -0.07 -5.14 -14.95
N GLN A 68 0.51 -5.64 -13.85
CA GLN A 68 0.23 -6.98 -13.35
C GLN A 68 -1.24 -7.16 -12.96
N ASN A 69 -1.84 -6.16 -12.31
CA ASN A 69 -3.24 -6.20 -11.93
C ASN A 69 -4.16 -6.29 -13.16
N GLU A 70 -3.89 -5.48 -14.19
CA GLU A 70 -4.64 -5.53 -15.44
C GLU A 70 -4.46 -6.88 -16.15
N ASN A 71 -3.23 -7.39 -16.23
CA ASN A 71 -2.95 -8.70 -16.81
C ASN A 71 -3.69 -9.82 -16.07
N LEU A 72 -3.73 -9.78 -14.74
CA LEU A 72 -4.48 -10.73 -13.92
C LEU A 72 -5.98 -10.60 -14.17
N ARG A 73 -6.51 -9.38 -14.23
CA ARG A 73 -7.93 -9.13 -14.54
C ARG A 73 -8.32 -9.71 -15.89
N ILE A 74 -7.52 -9.46 -16.93
CA ILE A 74 -7.72 -10.02 -18.27
C ILE A 74 -7.63 -11.54 -18.24
N THR A 75 -6.64 -12.10 -17.53
CA THR A 75 -6.43 -13.55 -17.43
C THR A 75 -7.62 -14.23 -16.76
N VAL A 76 -8.09 -13.70 -15.63
CA VAL A 76 -9.29 -14.19 -14.93
C VAL A 76 -10.51 -14.12 -15.83
N ASN A 77 -10.73 -13.00 -16.54
CA ASN A 77 -11.84 -12.87 -17.47
C ASN A 77 -11.73 -13.82 -18.67
N THR A 78 -10.51 -14.10 -19.14
CA THR A 78 -10.28 -15.06 -20.22
C THR A 78 -10.59 -16.49 -19.78
N TYR A 79 -10.18 -16.86 -18.56
CA TYR A 79 -10.49 -18.17 -17.98
C TYR A 79 -11.98 -18.36 -17.73
N SER A 80 -12.70 -17.32 -17.29
CA SER A 80 -14.16 -17.43 -17.11
C SER A 80 -14.91 -17.59 -18.43
N GLN A 81 -14.44 -16.98 -19.52
CA GLN A 81 -15.09 -17.07 -20.84
C GLN A 81 -14.75 -18.35 -21.63
N LYS A 82 -13.61 -18.99 -21.33
CA LYS A 82 -13.16 -20.21 -22.02
C LYS A 82 -12.95 -21.35 -21.02
N PRO A 83 -14.04 -21.94 -20.47
CA PRO A 83 -13.92 -23.14 -19.67
C PRO A 83 -13.18 -24.21 -20.47
N GLY A 84 -12.25 -24.91 -19.81
CA GLY A 84 -11.36 -25.84 -20.51
C GLY A 84 -12.14 -26.98 -21.15
N ARG A 85 -11.64 -27.57 -22.24
CA ARG A 85 -12.30 -28.73 -22.90
C ARG A 85 -12.56 -29.90 -21.93
N LYS A 86 -11.74 -30.05 -20.89
CA LYS A 86 -11.92 -31.05 -19.82
C LYS A 86 -13.13 -30.74 -18.93
N GLU A 87 -13.39 -29.48 -18.61
CA GLU A 87 -14.53 -29.06 -17.79
C GLU A 87 -15.83 -29.25 -18.55
N ILE A 88 -15.86 -28.83 -19.82
CA ILE A 88 -17.01 -29.05 -20.72
C ILE A 88 -17.30 -30.55 -20.86
N ALA A 89 -16.28 -31.37 -21.08
CA ALA A 89 -16.44 -32.82 -21.17
C ALA A 89 -17.00 -33.43 -19.87
N ARG A 90 -16.52 -32.95 -18.71
CA ARG A 90 -17.03 -33.40 -17.39
C ARG A 90 -18.48 -32.97 -17.18
N LEU A 91 -18.85 -31.74 -17.55
CA LEU A 91 -20.23 -31.25 -17.51
C LEU A 91 -21.17 -32.12 -18.34
N ASN A 92 -20.77 -32.49 -19.56
CA ASN A 92 -21.55 -33.40 -20.41
C ASN A 92 -21.76 -34.78 -19.75
N VAL A 93 -20.74 -35.32 -19.08
CA VAL A 93 -20.86 -36.60 -18.35
C VAL A 93 -21.85 -36.47 -17.19
N TYR A 94 -21.79 -35.38 -16.42
CA TYR A 94 -22.73 -35.14 -15.34
C TYR A 94 -24.16 -34.93 -15.84
N GLN A 95 -24.36 -34.16 -16.91
CA GLN A 95 -25.68 -33.99 -17.52
C GLN A 95 -26.24 -35.34 -17.96
N THR A 96 -25.45 -36.16 -18.65
CA THR A 96 -25.86 -37.50 -19.08
C THR A 96 -26.24 -38.40 -17.89
N ALA A 97 -25.53 -38.28 -16.76
CA ALA A 97 -25.85 -39.04 -15.55
C ALA A 97 -27.17 -38.59 -14.93
N VAL A 98 -27.43 -37.27 -14.88
CA VAL A 98 -28.69 -36.69 -14.41
C VAL A 98 -29.85 -37.10 -15.30
N ASP A 99 -29.68 -37.09 -16.62
CA ASP A 99 -30.71 -37.51 -17.57
C ASP A 99 -31.11 -38.97 -17.34
N ARG A 100 -30.12 -39.85 -17.10
CA ARG A 100 -30.37 -41.26 -16.74
C ARG A 100 -31.10 -41.42 -15.42
N LEU A 101 -30.73 -40.65 -14.40
CA LEU A 101 -31.41 -40.66 -13.09
C LEU A 101 -32.85 -40.17 -13.19
N THR A 102 -33.11 -39.19 -14.06
CA THR A 102 -34.46 -38.66 -14.32
C THR A 102 -35.36 -39.70 -14.97
N ILE A 103 -34.84 -40.52 -15.88
CA ILE A 103 -35.59 -41.60 -16.53
C ILE A 103 -35.80 -42.78 -15.56
N ASN A 104 -34.77 -43.14 -14.79
CA ASN A 104 -34.77 -44.38 -14.01
C ASN A 104 -35.32 -44.23 -12.59
N SER A 105 -35.48 -43.01 -12.06
CA SER A 105 -35.90 -42.77 -10.68
C SER A 105 -37.17 -41.90 -10.61
N PRO A 106 -38.32 -42.46 -10.18
CA PRO A 106 -39.55 -41.69 -9.98
C PRO A 106 -39.35 -40.53 -8.99
N GLY A 107 -39.91 -39.37 -9.30
CA GLY A 107 -39.84 -38.17 -8.44
C GLY A 107 -38.51 -37.41 -8.45
N PHE A 108 -37.41 -38.02 -8.90
CA PHE A 108 -36.09 -37.37 -8.97
C PHE A 108 -36.10 -36.15 -9.87
N GLY A 109 -36.72 -36.24 -11.06
CA GLY A 109 -36.74 -35.12 -12.01
C GLY A 109 -37.35 -33.84 -11.44
N ALA A 110 -38.46 -33.94 -10.70
CA ALA A 110 -39.12 -32.79 -10.09
C ALA A 110 -38.28 -32.18 -8.96
N ALA A 111 -37.70 -33.02 -8.09
CA ALA A 111 -36.82 -32.56 -7.01
C ALA A 111 -35.53 -31.93 -7.56
N TRP A 112 -34.94 -32.50 -8.60
CA TRP A 112 -33.75 -31.97 -9.26
C TRP A 112 -34.02 -30.63 -9.94
N GLN A 113 -35.13 -30.49 -10.67
CA GLN A 113 -35.51 -29.21 -11.30
C GLN A 113 -35.75 -28.10 -10.26
N ALA A 114 -36.38 -28.41 -9.14
CA ALA A 114 -36.56 -27.46 -8.04
C ALA A 114 -35.22 -27.02 -7.43
N ALA A 115 -34.34 -27.99 -7.13
CA ALA A 115 -33.00 -27.72 -6.59
C ALA A 115 -32.12 -26.96 -7.59
N LEU A 116 -32.21 -27.26 -8.89
CA LEU A 116 -31.49 -26.56 -9.94
C LEU A 116 -31.91 -25.09 -10.00
N LYS A 117 -33.21 -24.82 -10.02
CA LYS A 117 -33.75 -23.45 -10.03
C LYS A 117 -33.31 -22.65 -8.80
N GLU A 118 -33.40 -23.24 -7.60
CA GLU A 118 -32.95 -22.59 -6.37
C GLU A 118 -31.44 -22.29 -6.41
N SER A 119 -30.64 -23.22 -6.93
CA SER A 119 -29.19 -23.05 -7.09
C SER A 119 -28.84 -21.96 -8.13
N GLU A 120 -29.59 -21.85 -9.22
CA GLU A 120 -29.42 -20.77 -10.22
C GLU A 120 -29.73 -19.40 -9.60
N GLU A 121 -30.80 -19.29 -8.82
CA GLU A 121 -31.16 -18.07 -8.10
C GLU A 121 -30.12 -17.68 -7.04
N GLU A 122 -29.52 -18.65 -6.33
CA GLU A 122 -28.42 -18.40 -5.39
C GLU A 122 -27.12 -18.00 -6.11
N PHE A 123 -26.84 -18.63 -7.25
CA PHE A 123 -25.67 -18.33 -8.07
C PHE A 123 -25.75 -16.92 -8.65
N GLU A 124 -26.90 -16.49 -9.18
CA GLU A 124 -27.10 -15.14 -9.71
C GLU A 124 -26.87 -14.06 -8.63
N LYS A 125 -27.41 -14.27 -7.42
CA LYS A 125 -27.19 -13.39 -6.26
C LYS A 125 -25.70 -13.29 -5.87
N SER A 126 -24.96 -14.38 -6.02
CA SER A 126 -23.51 -14.44 -5.73
C SER A 126 -22.67 -13.82 -6.84
N TYR A 127 -23.07 -13.98 -8.10
CA TYR A 127 -22.36 -13.50 -9.28
C TYR A 127 -22.49 -11.98 -9.47
N VAL A 128 -23.63 -11.39 -9.10
CA VAL A 128 -23.86 -9.93 -9.11
C VAL A 128 -23.11 -9.20 -7.97
N GLY A 129 -22.39 -9.94 -7.11
CA GLY A 129 -21.32 -9.41 -6.26
C GLY A 129 -21.74 -8.62 -5.02
N THR A 130 -23.04 -8.40 -4.80
CA THR A 130 -23.53 -7.64 -3.64
C THR A 130 -23.44 -8.44 -2.33
N GLN A 131 -23.71 -9.76 -2.36
CA GLN A 131 -23.68 -10.56 -1.13
C GLN A 131 -22.26 -10.92 -0.64
N SER A 132 -21.32 -11.22 -1.54
CA SER A 132 -19.94 -11.55 -1.14
C SER A 132 -19.20 -10.36 -0.54
N PHE A 133 -19.54 -9.13 -0.95
CA PHE A 133 -19.00 -7.92 -0.33
C PHE A 133 -19.59 -7.69 1.07
N ILE A 134 -20.90 -7.90 1.25
CA ILE A 134 -21.60 -7.75 2.54
C ILE A 134 -21.15 -8.82 3.56
N LYS A 135 -21.00 -10.09 3.16
CA LYS A 135 -20.50 -11.18 4.04
C LYS A 135 -19.05 -10.97 4.49
N ARG A 136 -18.24 -10.25 3.71
CA ARG A 136 -16.84 -9.92 4.07
C ARG A 136 -16.74 -8.69 4.97
N LEU A 137 -17.70 -7.77 4.90
CA LEU A 137 -17.75 -6.56 5.73
C LEU A 137 -18.42 -6.77 7.08
N ILE A 138 -19.32 -7.76 7.20
CA ILE A 138 -20.00 -8.10 8.45
C ILE A 138 -19.31 -9.32 9.05
N PRO A 139 -18.43 -9.17 10.06
CA PRO A 139 -18.04 -10.29 10.89
C PRO A 139 -19.31 -10.79 11.57
N ALA A 140 -19.87 -11.89 11.08
CA ALA A 140 -20.93 -12.59 11.77
C ALA A 140 -20.34 -13.09 13.09
N LYS A 141 -20.54 -12.32 14.17
CA LYS A 141 -20.55 -12.87 15.52
C LYS A 141 -21.76 -13.79 15.57
N THR A 142 -21.56 -15.02 15.12
CA THR A 142 -22.50 -16.10 15.38
C THR A 142 -22.35 -16.44 16.85
N ASP A 143 -23.13 -15.75 17.70
CA ASP A 143 -23.47 -16.25 19.04
C ASP A 143 -24.42 -17.44 18.85
N ALA A 144 -23.88 -18.56 18.36
CA ALA A 144 -24.56 -19.83 18.43
C ALA A 144 -24.52 -20.27 19.89
N ASN A 145 -25.60 -19.95 20.62
CA ASN A 145 -25.89 -20.56 21.90
C ASN A 145 -26.02 -22.07 21.67
N VAL A 146 -24.95 -22.80 21.95
CA VAL A 146 -24.91 -24.26 21.88
C VAL A 146 -25.93 -24.74 22.90
N LEU A 147 -27.03 -25.32 22.42
CA LEU A 147 -27.99 -26.04 23.25
C LEU A 147 -27.20 -27.10 24.02
N GLN A 148 -26.97 -26.85 25.31
CA GLN A 148 -26.56 -27.86 26.26
C GLN A 148 -27.74 -28.83 26.36
N ILE A 149 -27.58 -29.99 25.76
CA ILE A 149 -28.41 -31.15 26.05
C ILE A 149 -27.79 -31.75 27.31
N GLU A 150 -28.42 -31.52 28.47
CA GLU A 150 -28.14 -32.26 29.70
C GLU A 150 -28.68 -33.70 29.58
N ASP A 151 -27.90 -34.63 30.13
CA ASP A 151 -28.06 -36.10 30.11
C ASP A 151 -29.37 -36.62 30.74
#